data_AF-A0A0S4L9B7-F1
#
_entry.id   AF-A0A0S4L9B7-F1
#
_cell.length_a   1.000
_cell.length_b   1.000
_cell.length_c   1.000
_cell.angle_alpha   90.00
_cell.angle_beta   90.00
_cell.angle_gamma   90.00
#
_symmetry.space_group_name_H-M   'P 1'
#
loop_
_entity.id
_entity.type
_entity.pdbx_description
1 polymer ?
#
loop_
_entity_poly.entity_id
_entity_poly.type
_entity_poly.pdbx_seq_one_letter_code
_entity_poly.pdbx_strand_id
1 'polypeptide(L)'
;MRTRTSFMALFLMLTLSGGFAHAENWLQGQVLEHHGGTKKPAVGAQIWIVNVGNPYMTQSDGGYRVLVPDAIRVGQTIALYVKRKGWAIAIPLAGKVQLSPELTSDIVLVPETSPIFLSAAQFDKLLESLPEKLKKQVTPNGKEGDVDPTQVVKEYAATHSLPEQEVRAKVEELVRQYEQSADRGKQCLAAIYNKHLTQAATCRQQNTINKLDLLKRKSQEVDALSRTIRKTETPREPRIAGRFMTVIRVPAESTPISWTDSRHNRPEVFLSGELPTKTADPAQLEEAKRQLIQLTEDVVEDFRLAGHAYYADYQFDQALAAYQEGLQHVSKQEMPTLWATLMIDIGNTQRHIAVRSEEEGLHQHFRAAAVALRDACTVYSKKDFPELWAKIQHNLGNALQEDGERTSGPEGAKLLREADEAYRKAQSVAPSQTP
;
A
#
# COMPACT_ATOMS: atom_id res chain seq x y z
N MET A 1 -79.75 15.17 7.30
CA MET A 1 -79.25 15.68 6.01
C MET A 1 -77.77 15.36 5.89
N ARG A 2 -77.40 14.79 4.74
CA ARG A 2 -76.04 14.42 4.32
C ARG A 2 -75.16 15.66 4.16
N THR A 3 -73.90 15.59 4.59
CA THR A 3 -72.78 16.15 3.81
C THR A 3 -71.53 15.32 4.08
N ARG A 4 -71.06 14.66 3.01
CA ARG A 4 -69.75 14.02 2.89
C ARG A 4 -68.69 15.10 2.73
N THR A 5 -67.57 14.98 3.42
CA THR A 5 -66.32 15.68 3.08
C THR A 5 -65.20 14.64 2.99
N SER A 6 -64.58 14.58 1.82
CA SER A 6 -63.54 13.63 1.43
C SER A 6 -62.26 13.80 2.25
N PHE A 7 -61.71 12.67 2.69
CA PHE A 7 -60.31 12.56 3.11
C PHE A 7 -59.41 12.61 1.88
N MET A 8 -58.55 13.61 1.79
CA MET A 8 -57.43 13.67 0.85
C MET A 8 -56.16 13.50 1.68
N ALA A 9 -55.64 12.27 1.76
CA ALA A 9 -54.38 11.97 2.43
C ALA A 9 -53.23 12.35 1.49
N LEU A 10 -52.57 13.47 1.79
CA LEU A 10 -51.34 13.91 1.14
C LEU A 10 -50.18 13.02 1.66
N PHE A 11 -49.79 12.01 0.89
CA PHE A 11 -48.57 11.25 1.14
C PHE A 11 -47.38 12.09 0.68
N LEU A 12 -46.74 12.77 1.63
CA LEU A 12 -45.45 13.43 1.42
C LEU A 12 -44.38 12.33 1.33
N MET A 13 -43.96 11.97 0.11
CA MET A 13 -42.75 11.17 -0.10
C MET A 13 -41.54 12.00 0.36
N LEU A 14 -41.08 11.76 1.60
CA LEU A 14 -39.73 12.07 2.01
C LEU A 14 -38.79 11.11 1.27
N THR A 15 -38.26 11.58 0.14
CA THR A 15 -37.06 10.98 -0.45
C THR A 15 -35.91 11.22 0.51
N LEU A 16 -35.61 10.21 1.34
CA LEU A 16 -34.30 10.09 1.96
C LEU A 16 -33.30 9.90 0.81
N SER A 17 -32.77 11.03 0.34
CA SER A 17 -31.48 11.09 -0.32
C SER A 17 -30.45 10.62 0.70
N GLY A 18 -30.26 9.30 0.76
CA GLY A 18 -29.10 8.69 1.38
C GLY A 18 -27.88 9.13 0.59
N GLY A 19 -27.42 10.35 0.84
CA GLY A 19 -26.02 10.68 0.63
C GLY A 19 -25.25 9.65 1.45
N PHE A 20 -24.49 8.80 0.76
CA PHE A 20 -23.45 8.01 1.39
C PHE A 20 -22.57 8.99 2.16
N ALA A 21 -22.80 9.12 3.46
CA ALA A 21 -21.79 9.66 4.35
C ALA A 21 -20.63 8.68 4.23
N HIS A 22 -19.60 9.05 3.46
CA HIS A 22 -18.34 8.34 3.48
C HIS A 22 -17.95 8.26 4.96
N ALA A 23 -17.86 7.04 5.50
CA ALA A 23 -17.19 6.83 6.76
C ALA A 23 -15.81 7.49 6.62
N GLU A 24 -15.56 8.53 7.40
CA GLU A 24 -14.33 9.29 7.22
C GLU A 24 -13.14 8.39 7.59
N ASN A 25 -12.23 8.15 6.64
CA ASN A 25 -11.08 7.24 6.78
C ASN A 25 -10.01 7.84 7.71
N TRP A 26 -10.30 7.98 9.01
CA TRP A 26 -9.36 8.50 10.01
C TRP A 26 -8.72 7.37 10.81
N LEU A 27 -7.40 7.30 10.78
CA LEU A 27 -6.62 6.55 11.76
C LEU A 27 -6.53 7.35 13.05
N GLN A 28 -6.91 6.72 14.17
CA GLN A 28 -6.97 7.36 15.48
C GLN A 28 -6.31 6.53 16.57
N GLY A 29 -5.94 7.19 17.66
CA GLY A 29 -5.35 6.54 18.82
C GLY A 29 -4.74 7.55 19.77
N GLN A 30 -3.90 7.09 20.69
CA GLN A 30 -3.19 7.94 21.63
C GLN A 30 -1.68 7.92 21.38
N VAL A 31 -1.04 9.08 21.52
CA VAL A 31 0.41 9.20 21.62
C VAL A 31 0.79 9.34 23.09
N LEU A 32 1.57 8.39 23.59
CA LEU A 32 1.96 8.27 24.99
C LEU A 32 3.48 8.37 25.13
N GLU A 33 3.94 9.27 25.99
CA GLU A 33 5.32 9.33 26.46
C GLU A 33 5.54 8.31 27.58
N HIS A 34 6.48 7.38 27.38
CA HIS A 34 6.86 6.39 28.37
C HIS A 34 8.28 6.62 28.90
N HIS A 35 8.37 7.02 30.17
CA HIS A 35 9.63 7.20 30.88
C HIS A 35 9.46 6.89 32.38
N GLY A 36 10.43 6.18 32.97
CA GLY A 36 10.42 5.83 34.40
C GLY A 36 9.22 4.96 34.84
N GLY A 37 8.73 4.07 33.96
CA GLY A 37 7.63 3.16 34.27
C GLY A 37 6.23 3.76 34.18
N THR A 38 6.10 5.06 33.90
CA THR A 38 4.79 5.73 33.72
C THR A 38 4.52 6.05 32.25
N LYS A 39 3.26 5.97 31.82
CA LYS A 39 2.81 6.45 30.51
C LYS A 39 2.01 7.74 30.72
N LYS A 40 2.34 8.78 29.97
CA LYS A 40 1.65 10.08 30.02
C LYS A 40 1.26 10.52 28.61
N PRO A 41 0.12 11.22 28.43
CA PRO A 41 -0.21 11.85 27.16
C PRO A 41 0.90 12.74 26.59
N ALA A 42 1.25 12.55 25.32
CA ALA A 42 2.24 13.36 24.61
C ALA A 42 1.63 14.66 24.07
N VAL A 43 1.12 15.53 24.95
CA VAL A 43 0.37 16.73 24.55
C VAL A 43 1.21 17.67 23.66
N GLY A 44 0.63 18.11 22.55
CA GLY A 44 1.27 19.02 21.60
C GLY A 44 2.40 18.39 20.77
N ALA A 45 2.49 17.07 20.69
CA ALA A 45 3.27 16.38 19.67
C ALA A 45 2.58 16.47 18.31
N GLN A 46 3.36 16.63 17.23
CA GLN A 46 2.86 16.57 15.86
C GLN A 46 2.98 15.15 15.31
N ILE A 47 1.95 14.64 14.66
CA ILE A 47 1.88 13.28 14.11
C ILE A 47 1.30 13.27 12.70
N TRP A 48 1.85 12.45 11.80
CA TRP A 48 1.31 12.23 10.46
C TRP A 48 1.67 10.85 9.91
N ILE A 49 0.96 10.44 8.86
CA ILE A 49 1.40 9.33 8.00
C ILE A 49 2.45 9.88 7.04
N VAL A 50 3.60 9.21 6.93
CA VAL A 50 4.73 9.65 6.09
C VAL A 50 4.25 9.92 4.66
N ASN A 51 4.63 11.08 4.11
CA ASN A 51 4.22 11.61 2.80
C ASN A 51 2.73 11.97 2.64
N VAL A 52 1.91 11.90 3.68
CA VAL A 52 0.46 12.18 3.61
C VAL A 52 0.11 13.47 4.33
N GLY A 53 -0.60 14.35 3.62
CA GLY A 53 -1.30 15.50 4.21
C GLY A 53 -0.45 16.40 5.11
N ASN A 54 -1.09 16.98 6.12
CA ASN A 54 -0.47 17.87 7.10
C ASN A 54 -0.38 17.19 8.49
N PRO A 55 0.60 17.56 9.32
CA PRO A 55 0.71 17.06 10.68
C PRO A 55 -0.51 17.41 11.54
N TYR A 56 -1.02 16.42 12.26
CA TYR A 56 -2.02 16.58 13.31
C TYR A 56 -1.34 16.91 14.64
N MET A 57 -1.94 17.81 15.43
CA MET A 57 -1.45 18.14 16.77
C MET A 57 -2.24 17.36 17.83
N THR A 58 -1.56 16.54 18.62
CA THR A 58 -2.16 15.74 19.70
C THR A 58 -2.89 16.58 20.74
N GLN A 59 -4.01 16.05 21.25
CA GLN A 59 -4.89 16.70 22.23
C GLN A 59 -4.37 16.54 23.67
N SER A 60 -5.12 17.07 24.66
CA SER A 60 -4.75 17.02 26.09
C SER A 60 -4.66 15.61 26.66
N ASP A 61 -5.37 14.65 26.08
CA ASP A 61 -5.31 13.23 26.40
C ASP A 61 -4.30 12.46 25.52
N GLY A 62 -3.57 13.16 24.65
CA GLY A 62 -2.63 12.57 23.69
C GLY A 62 -3.33 12.01 22.45
N GLY A 63 -4.65 12.17 22.34
CA GLY A 63 -5.46 11.69 21.23
C GLY A 63 -5.06 12.33 19.90
N TYR A 64 -5.06 11.53 18.84
CA TYR A 64 -4.83 11.99 17.47
C TYR A 64 -5.83 11.41 16.47
N ARG A 65 -5.97 12.11 15.35
CA ARG A 65 -6.65 11.61 14.14
C ARG A 65 -5.91 12.06 12.89
N VAL A 66 -5.53 11.13 12.03
CA VAL A 66 -4.84 11.41 10.75
C VAL A 66 -5.62 10.76 9.61
N LEU A 67 -5.79 11.50 8.51
CA LEU A 67 -6.55 11.02 7.36
C LEU A 67 -5.73 9.95 6.63
N VAL A 68 -6.35 8.81 6.38
CA VAL A 68 -5.84 7.75 5.51
C VAL A 68 -6.41 7.98 4.11
N PRO A 69 -5.59 8.32 3.10
CA PRO A 69 -6.08 8.53 1.75
C PRO A 69 -6.70 7.26 1.16
N ASP A 70 -7.72 7.43 0.32
CA ASP A 70 -8.39 6.33 -0.38
C ASP A 70 -7.46 5.51 -1.28
N ALA A 71 -6.22 5.96 -1.53
CA ALA A 71 -5.21 5.19 -2.25
C ALA A 71 -4.58 4.07 -1.39
N ILE A 72 -4.70 4.14 -0.06
CA ILE A 72 -4.17 3.17 0.90
C ILE A 72 -5.29 2.24 1.36
N ARG A 73 -5.07 0.94 1.29
CA ARG A 73 -6.05 -0.10 1.64
C ARG A 73 -5.85 -0.59 3.08
N VAL A 74 -6.94 -1.02 3.70
CA VAL A 74 -6.89 -1.86 4.90
C VAL A 74 -6.04 -3.11 4.59
N GLY A 75 -5.22 -3.50 5.55
CA GLY A 75 -4.25 -4.56 5.40
C GLY A 75 -2.93 -4.14 4.78
N GLN A 76 -2.75 -2.90 4.27
CA GLN A 76 -1.43 -2.39 3.90
C GLN A 76 -0.67 -1.85 5.12
N THR A 77 0.66 -1.84 5.02
CA THR A 77 1.51 -1.19 6.01
C THR A 77 1.69 0.29 5.68
N ILE A 78 1.49 1.15 6.68
CA ILE A 78 1.85 2.57 6.63
C ILE A 78 2.98 2.87 7.61
N ALA A 79 3.66 4.00 7.44
CA ALA A 79 4.62 4.51 8.41
C ALA A 79 4.06 5.79 9.05
N LEU A 80 3.99 5.81 10.37
CA LEU A 80 3.68 6.98 11.17
C LEU A 80 4.97 7.67 11.61
N TYR A 81 4.93 8.99 11.64
CA TYR A 81 5.99 9.82 12.19
C TYR A 81 5.43 10.71 13.28
N VAL A 82 6.20 10.87 14.36
CA VAL A 82 5.86 11.78 15.47
C VAL A 82 7.03 12.73 15.69
N LYS A 83 6.79 14.04 15.48
CA LYS A 83 7.75 15.08 15.79
C LYS A 83 7.63 15.47 17.24
N ARG A 84 8.59 15.01 18.04
CA ARG A 84 8.73 15.34 19.46
C ARG A 84 10.21 15.33 19.84
N LYS A 85 10.77 16.49 20.17
CA LYS A 85 12.21 16.64 20.43
C LYS A 85 12.68 15.74 21.58
N GLY A 86 13.70 14.91 21.34
CA GLY A 86 14.26 14.01 22.36
C GLY A 86 13.47 12.71 22.55
N TRP A 87 12.48 12.43 21.72
CA TRP A 87 11.62 11.26 21.80
C TRP A 87 11.56 10.52 20.47
N ALA A 88 11.52 9.20 20.53
CA ALA A 88 11.37 8.32 19.37
C ALA A 88 10.23 7.33 19.56
N ILE A 89 9.64 6.88 18.45
CA ILE A 89 8.59 5.86 18.47
C ILE A 89 9.20 4.49 18.83
N ALA A 90 8.78 3.93 19.96
CA ALA A 90 9.11 2.56 20.36
C ALA A 90 8.03 1.56 19.94
N ILE A 91 6.76 1.97 20.02
CA ILE A 91 5.62 1.14 19.64
C ILE A 91 4.68 2.01 18.79
N PRO A 92 4.24 1.54 17.62
CA PRO A 92 4.72 0.36 16.93
C PRO A 92 6.16 0.57 16.41
N LEU A 93 6.93 -0.51 16.25
CA LEU A 93 8.35 -0.41 15.91
C LEU A 93 8.54 0.39 14.60
N ALA A 94 9.39 1.43 14.64
CA ALA A 94 9.62 2.38 13.55
C ALA A 94 8.35 3.09 13.02
N GLY A 95 7.28 3.14 13.82
CA GLY A 95 6.00 3.71 13.41
C GLY A 95 5.27 2.90 12.33
N LYS A 96 5.73 1.69 11.99
CA LYS A 96 5.09 0.85 10.97
C LYS A 96 3.78 0.27 11.53
N VAL A 97 2.66 0.61 10.90
CA VAL A 97 1.31 0.16 11.29
C VAL A 97 0.69 -0.58 10.12
N GLN A 98 0.29 -1.83 10.36
CA GLN A 98 -0.63 -2.50 9.44
C GLN A 98 -2.04 -1.94 9.69
N LEU A 99 -2.66 -1.39 8.65
CA LEU A 99 -3.99 -0.78 8.78
C LEU A 99 -5.04 -1.85 9.08
N SER A 100 -5.69 -1.74 10.24
CA SER A 100 -6.83 -2.57 10.60
C SER A 100 -8.15 -1.96 10.09
N PRO A 101 -9.24 -2.74 10.00
CA PRO A 101 -10.56 -2.22 9.65
C PRO A 101 -11.07 -1.13 10.61
N GLU A 102 -10.64 -1.18 11.87
CA GLU A 102 -11.04 -0.22 12.91
C GLU A 102 -10.28 1.10 12.80
N LEU A 103 -9.19 1.15 12.01
CA LEU A 103 -8.31 2.30 11.87
C LEU A 103 -7.88 2.85 13.24
N THR A 104 -7.39 1.97 14.12
CA THR A 104 -6.86 2.36 15.43
C THR A 104 -5.41 1.95 15.61
N SER A 105 -4.61 2.83 16.22
CA SER A 105 -3.23 2.51 16.59
C SER A 105 -2.72 3.43 17.69
N ASP A 106 -2.30 2.86 18.82
CA ASP A 106 -1.64 3.61 19.88
C ASP A 106 -0.13 3.67 19.66
N ILE A 107 0.45 4.81 20.00
CA ILE A 107 1.87 5.11 19.83
C ILE A 107 2.50 5.33 21.19
N VAL A 108 3.61 4.64 21.43
CA VAL A 108 4.43 4.83 22.62
C VAL A 108 5.77 5.43 22.20
N LEU A 109 6.03 6.62 22.69
CA LEU A 109 7.31 7.29 22.59
C LEU A 109 8.18 6.93 23.79
N VAL A 110 9.48 6.79 23.56
CA VAL A 110 10.50 6.68 24.61
C VAL A 110 11.56 7.75 24.39
N PRO A 111 12.28 8.21 25.44
CA PRO A 111 13.39 9.13 25.25
C PRO A 111 14.43 8.53 24.30
N GLU A 112 15.01 9.33 23.41
CA GLU A 112 16.07 8.88 22.49
C GLU A 112 17.32 8.37 23.23
N THR A 113 17.53 8.82 24.47
CA THR A 113 18.59 8.34 25.36
C THR A 113 18.27 6.99 26.02
N SER A 114 17.07 6.43 25.80
CA SER A 114 16.69 5.14 26.35
C SER A 114 17.53 4.01 25.73
N PRO A 115 17.92 2.97 26.50
CA PRO A 115 18.63 1.81 25.96
C PRO A 115 17.93 1.12 24.78
N ILE A 116 16.61 1.30 24.64
CA ILE A 116 15.79 0.81 23.52
C ILE A 116 16.34 1.30 22.18
N PHE A 117 16.90 2.51 22.11
CA PHE A 117 17.37 3.10 20.87
C PHE A 117 18.75 2.58 20.41
N LEU A 118 19.50 1.96 21.33
CA LEU A 118 20.70 1.19 21.01
C LEU A 118 20.43 -0.33 20.98
N SER A 119 19.17 -0.74 20.84
CA SER A 119 18.78 -2.15 20.76
C SER A 119 19.00 -2.72 19.37
N ALA A 120 19.14 -4.05 19.29
CA ALA A 120 19.24 -4.77 18.02
C ALA A 120 18.04 -4.51 17.10
N ALA A 121 16.82 -4.37 17.66
CA ALA A 121 15.61 -4.10 16.89
C ALA A 121 15.63 -2.72 16.21
N GLN A 122 16.26 -1.73 16.85
CA GLN A 122 16.39 -0.40 16.26
C GLN A 122 17.43 -0.37 15.14
N PHE A 123 18.56 -1.06 15.31
CA PHE A 123 19.58 -1.18 14.27
C PHE A 123 19.14 -2.08 13.11
N ASP A 124 18.27 -3.06 13.36
CA ASP A 124 17.60 -3.81 12.29
C ASP A 124 16.85 -2.86 11.35
N LYS A 125 16.14 -1.86 11.90
CA LYS A 125 15.44 -0.84 11.09
C LYS A 125 16.37 0.11 10.37
N LEU A 126 17.51 0.44 10.96
CA LEU A 126 18.55 1.20 10.26
C LEU A 126 19.05 0.41 9.04
N LEU A 127 19.36 -0.88 9.22
CA LEU A 127 19.81 -1.76 8.14
C LEU A 127 18.71 -1.96 7.08
N GLU A 128 17.45 -2.17 7.46
CA GLU A 128 16.30 -2.23 6.54
C GLU A 128 16.17 -0.96 5.67
N SER A 129 16.59 0.21 6.18
CA SER A 129 16.52 1.48 5.44
C SER A 129 17.69 1.70 4.47
N LEU A 130 18.75 0.88 4.55
CA LEU A 130 19.96 1.05 3.71
C LEU A 130 19.64 1.09 2.21
N PRO A 131 18.89 0.14 1.61
CA PRO A 131 18.71 0.13 0.17
C PRO A 131 18.15 1.45 -0.37
N GLU A 132 17.18 2.03 0.33
CA GLU A 132 16.56 3.31 -0.04
C GLU A 132 17.50 4.50 0.18
N LYS A 133 18.23 4.52 1.30
CA LYS A 133 19.16 5.61 1.60
C LYS A 133 20.36 5.61 0.64
N LEU A 134 20.83 4.44 0.24
CA LEU A 134 21.94 4.29 -0.69
C LEU A 134 21.60 4.79 -2.10
N LYS A 135 20.37 4.58 -2.59
CA LYS A 135 19.91 5.16 -3.87
C LYS A 135 20.05 6.69 -3.92
N LYS A 136 19.88 7.37 -2.78
CA LYS A 136 20.00 8.84 -2.72
C LYS A 136 21.43 9.33 -2.89
N GLN A 137 22.43 8.47 -2.75
CA GLN A 137 23.83 8.79 -3.00
C GLN A 137 24.22 8.63 -4.48
N VAL A 138 23.37 8.01 -5.31
CA VAL A 138 23.63 7.80 -6.74
C VAL A 138 23.53 9.12 -7.49
N THR A 139 24.56 9.44 -8.27
CA THR A 139 24.60 10.65 -9.10
C THR A 139 24.69 10.28 -10.58
N PRO A 140 24.28 11.16 -11.51
CA PRO A 140 24.36 10.87 -12.95
C PRO A 140 25.77 10.44 -13.43
N ASN A 141 26.81 11.06 -12.87
CA ASN A 141 28.21 10.84 -13.26
C ASN A 141 28.96 9.87 -12.34
N GLY A 142 28.27 9.23 -11.39
CA GLY A 142 28.89 8.28 -10.47
C GLY A 142 29.16 6.91 -11.09
N LYS A 143 29.80 6.05 -10.31
CA LYS A 143 30.22 4.70 -10.68
C LYS A 143 30.12 3.72 -9.50
N GLU A 144 30.27 2.43 -9.81
CA GLU A 144 30.36 1.36 -8.82
C GLU A 144 31.35 1.69 -7.70
N GLY A 145 30.92 1.45 -6.46
CA GLY A 145 31.70 1.74 -5.25
C GLY A 145 31.59 3.16 -4.69
N ASP A 146 30.99 4.11 -5.40
CA ASP A 146 30.80 5.50 -4.90
C ASP A 146 29.84 5.58 -3.70
N VAL A 147 28.92 4.61 -3.60
CA VAL A 147 27.95 4.52 -2.52
C VAL A 147 28.60 3.96 -1.25
N ASP A 148 28.34 4.62 -0.11
CA ASP A 148 28.89 4.28 1.19
C ASP A 148 27.82 4.03 2.25
N PRO A 149 27.57 2.76 2.64
CA PRO A 149 26.68 2.40 3.74
C PRO A 149 27.10 2.98 5.09
N THR A 150 28.38 3.25 5.32
CA THR A 150 28.86 3.79 6.60
C THR A 150 28.43 5.24 6.81
N GLN A 151 28.27 6.00 5.73
CA GLN A 151 27.74 7.36 5.77
C GLN A 151 26.28 7.39 6.27
N VAL A 152 25.48 6.36 5.96
CA VAL A 152 24.11 6.23 6.46
C VAL A 152 24.10 6.03 7.99
N VAL A 153 25.05 5.25 8.53
CA VAL A 153 25.21 5.04 9.97
C VAL A 153 25.64 6.33 10.66
N LYS A 154 26.55 7.09 10.04
CA LYS A 154 26.99 8.39 10.53
C LYS A 154 25.86 9.40 10.61
N GLU A 155 25.05 9.51 9.55
CA GLU A 155 23.88 10.39 9.51
C GLU A 155 22.83 9.99 10.57
N TYR A 156 22.64 8.69 10.77
CA TYR A 156 21.76 8.19 11.82
C TYR A 156 22.25 8.58 13.22
N ALA A 157 23.55 8.38 13.50
CA ALA A 157 24.14 8.79 14.78
C ALA A 157 23.98 10.30 15.02
N ALA A 158 24.24 11.12 13.99
CA ALA A 158 24.08 12.57 14.07
C ALA A 158 22.61 12.98 14.32
N THR A 159 21.66 12.36 13.60
CA THR A 159 20.22 12.65 13.72
C THR A 159 19.71 12.41 15.14
N HIS A 160 20.23 11.38 15.81
CA HIS A 160 19.80 10.99 17.15
C HIS A 160 20.77 11.44 18.27
N SER A 161 21.74 12.30 17.94
CA SER A 161 22.74 12.80 18.89
C SER A 161 23.50 11.69 19.64
N LEU A 162 23.80 10.59 18.95
CA LEU A 162 24.52 9.43 19.48
C LEU A 162 26.01 9.45 19.09
N PRO A 163 26.90 8.83 19.89
CA PRO A 163 28.32 8.69 19.52
C PRO A 163 28.48 7.79 18.29
N GLU A 164 29.01 8.34 17.18
CA GLU A 164 29.18 7.63 15.90
C GLU A 164 29.92 6.30 16.06
N GLN A 165 31.02 6.28 16.82
CA GLN A 165 31.84 5.09 17.02
C GLN A 165 31.08 3.97 17.73
N GLU A 166 30.22 4.31 18.70
CA GLU A 166 29.42 3.33 19.42
C GLU A 166 28.34 2.74 18.52
N VAL A 167 27.62 3.59 17.79
CA VAL A 167 26.60 3.16 16.82
C VAL A 167 27.23 2.25 15.76
N ARG A 168 28.36 2.66 15.18
CA ARG A 168 29.07 1.87 14.16
C ARG A 168 29.49 0.50 14.70
N ALA A 169 30.11 0.45 15.87
CA ALA A 169 30.53 -0.83 16.47
C ALA A 169 29.35 -1.79 16.70
N LYS A 170 28.20 -1.28 17.15
CA LYS A 170 26.99 -2.08 17.33
C LYS A 170 26.38 -2.56 16.00
N VAL A 171 26.37 -1.70 14.98
CA VAL A 171 25.92 -2.07 13.64
C VAL A 171 26.83 -3.15 13.05
N GLU A 172 28.15 -3.01 13.16
CA GLU A 172 29.11 -4.00 12.67
C GLU A 172 29.01 -5.35 13.40
N GLU A 173 28.74 -5.34 14.70
CA GLU A 173 28.42 -6.56 15.46
C GLU A 173 27.13 -7.21 14.97
N LEU A 174 26.07 -6.43 14.75
CA LEU A 174 24.80 -6.94 14.23
C LEU A 174 24.94 -7.51 12.81
N VAL A 175 25.71 -6.84 11.95
CA VAL A 175 26.00 -7.30 10.58
C VAL A 175 26.71 -8.66 10.61
N ARG A 176 27.71 -8.86 11.48
CA ARG A 176 28.36 -10.16 11.68
C ARG A 176 27.38 -11.26 12.12
N GLN A 177 26.40 -10.92 12.95
CA GLN A 177 25.33 -11.85 13.33
C GLN A 177 24.38 -12.15 12.16
N TYR A 178 24.15 -11.18 11.27
CA TYR A 178 23.26 -11.32 10.12
C TYR A 178 23.85 -12.23 9.04
N GLU A 179 25.16 -12.16 8.82
CA GLU A 179 25.89 -13.06 7.93
C GLU A 179 25.71 -14.53 8.33
N GLN A 180 25.67 -14.80 9.63
CA GLN A 180 25.53 -16.15 10.21
C GLN A 180 24.06 -16.55 10.42
N SER A 181 23.11 -15.67 10.09
CA SER A 181 21.69 -15.92 10.33
C SER A 181 21.12 -16.96 9.36
N ALA A 182 20.16 -17.76 9.83
CA ALA A 182 19.33 -18.60 8.96
C ALA A 182 18.32 -17.79 8.14
N ASP A 183 18.08 -16.52 8.52
CA ASP A 183 17.21 -15.60 7.81
C ASP A 183 17.92 -15.01 6.59
N ARG A 184 17.48 -15.42 5.39
CA ARG A 184 18.01 -14.94 4.11
C ARG A 184 17.91 -13.42 3.99
N GLY A 185 16.83 -12.79 4.48
CA GLY A 185 16.65 -11.34 4.42
C GLY A 185 17.75 -10.61 5.19
N LYS A 186 18.11 -11.11 6.37
CA LYS A 186 19.23 -10.59 7.18
C LYS A 186 20.57 -10.76 6.49
N GLN A 187 20.83 -11.93 5.89
CA GLN A 187 22.04 -12.14 5.09
C GLN A 187 22.14 -11.14 3.93
N CYS A 188 21.03 -10.86 3.23
CA CYS A 188 21.03 -9.86 2.16
C CYS A 188 21.31 -8.45 2.72
N LEU A 189 20.76 -8.07 3.88
CA LEU A 189 21.04 -6.77 4.51
C LEU A 189 22.52 -6.61 4.93
N ALA A 190 23.14 -7.68 5.45
CA ALA A 190 24.56 -7.69 5.75
C ALA A 190 25.41 -7.48 4.48
N ALA A 191 25.06 -8.17 3.38
CA ALA A 191 25.73 -8.00 2.10
C ALA A 191 25.65 -6.54 1.59
N ILE A 192 24.53 -5.84 1.79
CA ILE A 192 24.40 -4.42 1.44
C ILE A 192 25.37 -3.56 2.26
N TYR A 193 25.43 -3.76 3.58
CA TYR A 193 26.33 -3.00 4.44
C TYR A 193 27.80 -3.21 4.06
N ASN A 194 28.16 -4.44 3.68
CA ASN A 194 29.50 -4.79 3.22
C ASN A 194 29.78 -4.42 1.75
N LYS A 195 28.92 -3.62 1.12
CA LYS A 195 29.04 -3.17 -0.29
C LYS A 195 28.99 -4.29 -1.33
N HIS A 196 28.48 -5.47 -0.98
CA HIS A 196 28.21 -6.56 -1.92
C HIS A 196 26.80 -6.41 -2.50
N LEU A 197 26.54 -5.30 -3.21
CA LEU A 197 25.19 -4.90 -3.64
C LEU A 197 24.58 -5.86 -4.67
N THR A 198 25.34 -6.29 -5.68
CA THR A 198 24.91 -7.33 -6.63
C THR A 198 24.53 -8.65 -5.93
N GLN A 199 25.33 -9.08 -4.95
CA GLN A 199 25.05 -10.29 -4.18
C GLN A 199 23.77 -10.13 -3.33
N ALA A 200 23.57 -8.96 -2.74
CA ALA A 200 22.36 -8.67 -1.97
C ALA A 200 21.10 -8.68 -2.85
N ALA A 201 21.19 -8.14 -4.07
CA ALA A 201 20.09 -8.10 -5.01
C ALA A 201 19.67 -9.51 -5.45
N THR A 202 20.62 -10.34 -5.87
CA THR A 202 20.38 -11.74 -6.24
C THR A 202 19.85 -12.57 -5.07
N CYS A 203 20.39 -12.36 -3.86
CA CYS A 203 19.92 -12.98 -2.62
C CYS A 203 18.42 -12.71 -2.37
N ARG A 204 17.98 -11.45 -2.54
CA ARG A 204 16.56 -11.08 -2.38
C ARG A 204 15.69 -11.71 -3.44
N GLN A 205 16.06 -11.62 -4.72
CA GLN A 205 15.30 -12.24 -5.81
C GLN A 205 15.11 -13.73 -5.58
N GLN A 206 16.15 -14.44 -5.13
CA GLN A 206 16.07 -15.87 -4.83
C GLN A 206 15.16 -16.18 -3.64
N ASN A 207 15.10 -15.30 -2.64
CA ASN A 207 14.18 -15.42 -1.51
C ASN A 207 12.71 -15.25 -1.94
N THR A 208 12.46 -14.40 -2.93
CA THR A 208 11.11 -14.11 -3.44
C THR A 208 10.50 -15.27 -4.22
N ILE A 209 11.31 -16.07 -4.93
CA ILE A 209 10.83 -17.19 -5.77
C ILE A 209 9.91 -18.13 -4.98
N ASN A 210 10.23 -18.43 -3.72
CA ASN A 210 9.40 -19.30 -2.88
C ASN A 210 8.04 -18.67 -2.51
N LYS A 211 7.98 -17.34 -2.42
CA LYS A 211 6.75 -16.59 -2.09
C LYS A 211 5.82 -16.47 -3.30
N LEU A 212 6.33 -16.52 -4.52
CA LEU A 212 5.52 -16.39 -5.74
C LEU A 212 4.47 -17.50 -5.90
N ASP A 213 4.85 -18.74 -5.63
CA ASP A 213 3.90 -19.87 -5.67
C ASP A 213 2.83 -19.76 -4.59
N LEU A 214 3.19 -19.22 -3.42
CA LEU A 214 2.22 -18.94 -2.36
C LEU A 214 1.28 -17.80 -2.78
N LEU A 215 1.81 -16.73 -3.38
CA LEU A 215 1.05 -15.58 -3.84
C LEU A 215 0.01 -15.99 -4.88
N LYS A 216 0.42 -16.78 -5.88
CA LYS A 216 -0.47 -17.31 -6.92
C LYS A 216 -1.60 -18.14 -6.33
N ARG A 217 -1.30 -19.05 -5.38
CA ARG A 217 -2.31 -19.88 -4.71
C ARG A 217 -3.28 -19.03 -3.89
N LYS A 218 -2.78 -18.03 -3.16
CA LYS A 218 -3.60 -17.14 -2.34
C LYS A 218 -4.52 -16.25 -3.21
N SER A 219 -4.04 -15.77 -4.35
CA SER A 219 -4.86 -15.06 -5.34
C SER A 219 -6.00 -15.94 -5.87
N GLN A 220 -5.71 -17.19 -6.25
CA GLN A 220 -6.72 -18.15 -6.70
C GLN A 220 -7.76 -18.48 -5.61
N GLU A 221 -7.34 -18.55 -4.35
CA GLU A 221 -8.23 -18.74 -3.19
C GLU A 221 -9.21 -17.57 -3.07
N VAL A 222 -8.72 -16.33 -3.11
CA VAL A 222 -9.55 -15.12 -3.07
C VAL A 222 -10.54 -15.08 -4.23
N ASP A 223 -10.11 -15.44 -5.44
CA ASP A 223 -10.98 -15.52 -6.62
C ASP A 223 -12.07 -16.60 -6.49
N ALA A 224 -11.74 -17.75 -5.89
CA ALA A 224 -12.68 -18.84 -5.66
C ALA A 224 -13.73 -18.45 -4.61
N LEU A 225 -13.30 -17.84 -3.50
CA LEU A 225 -14.17 -17.34 -2.44
C LEU A 225 -15.10 -16.24 -2.96
N SER A 226 -14.55 -15.25 -3.68
CA SER A 226 -15.31 -14.15 -4.28
C SER A 226 -16.38 -14.65 -5.25
N ARG A 227 -16.05 -15.63 -6.11
CA ARG A 227 -17.02 -16.24 -7.04
C ARG A 227 -18.10 -17.03 -6.31
N THR A 228 -17.76 -17.67 -5.20
CA THR A 228 -18.74 -18.44 -4.40
C THR A 228 -19.75 -17.51 -3.74
N ILE A 229 -19.28 -16.43 -3.11
CA ILE A 229 -20.15 -15.42 -2.47
C ILE A 229 -21.07 -14.75 -3.50
N ARG A 230 -20.55 -14.35 -4.66
CA ARG A 230 -21.37 -13.75 -5.73
C ARG A 230 -22.48 -14.67 -6.23
N LYS A 231 -22.25 -15.99 -6.25
CA LYS A 231 -23.25 -17.00 -6.65
C LYS A 231 -24.30 -17.25 -5.58
N THR A 232 -23.98 -17.04 -4.30
CA THR A 232 -24.95 -17.14 -3.21
C THR A 232 -25.80 -15.88 -3.06
N GLU A 233 -25.27 -14.71 -3.45
CA GLU A 233 -25.99 -13.42 -3.40
C GLU A 233 -26.90 -13.17 -4.61
N THR A 234 -26.66 -13.81 -5.76
CA THR A 234 -27.58 -13.75 -6.90
C THR A 234 -28.73 -14.76 -6.69
N PRO A 235 -29.99 -14.31 -6.52
CA PRO A 235 -31.11 -15.25 -6.47
C PRO A 235 -31.16 -16.03 -7.78
N ARG A 236 -31.10 -17.37 -7.72
CA ARG A 236 -31.51 -18.18 -8.86
C ARG A 236 -32.99 -17.87 -9.10
N GLU A 237 -33.30 -17.11 -10.15
CA GLU A 237 -34.68 -17.06 -10.64
C GLU A 237 -35.17 -18.50 -10.84
N PRO A 238 -36.31 -18.90 -10.26
CA PRO A 238 -36.87 -20.20 -10.58
C PRO A 238 -37.20 -20.20 -12.07
N ARG A 239 -36.46 -21.00 -12.85
CA ARG A 239 -36.87 -21.36 -14.20
C ARG A 239 -38.21 -22.07 -14.09
N ILE A 240 -39.30 -21.33 -14.28
CA ILE A 240 -40.60 -21.92 -14.59
C ILE A 240 -40.42 -22.58 -15.96
N ALA A 241 -40.15 -23.88 -15.95
CA ALA A 241 -40.25 -24.70 -17.15
C ALA A 241 -41.70 -24.62 -17.63
N GLY A 242 -41.94 -23.87 -18.71
CA GLY A 242 -43.23 -23.79 -19.37
C GLY A 242 -43.68 -25.18 -19.80
N ARG A 243 -44.55 -25.79 -19.01
CA ARG A 243 -45.31 -26.96 -19.40
C ARG A 243 -46.63 -26.45 -19.98
N PHE A 244 -46.75 -26.55 -21.30
CA PHE A 244 -48.00 -26.31 -22.04
C PHE A 244 -49.16 -26.98 -21.30
N MET A 245 -50.13 -26.17 -20.83
CA MET A 245 -51.42 -26.69 -20.41
C MET A 245 -52.23 -27.00 -21.67
N THR A 246 -52.37 -28.29 -21.95
CA THR A 246 -53.38 -28.84 -22.86
C THR A 246 -54.76 -28.39 -22.38
N VAL A 247 -55.50 -27.70 -23.25
CA VAL A 247 -56.90 -27.33 -23.03
C VAL A 247 -57.73 -28.60 -23.00
N ILE A 248 -58.14 -29.04 -21.81
CA ILE A 248 -59.18 -30.07 -21.66
C ILE A 248 -60.52 -29.34 -21.57
N ARG A 249 -61.33 -29.45 -22.62
CA ARG A 249 -62.75 -29.05 -22.63
C ARG A 249 -63.53 -30.04 -21.76
N VAL A 250 -64.27 -29.55 -20.76
CA VAL A 250 -65.25 -30.34 -20.01
C VAL A 250 -66.65 -29.77 -20.30
N PRO A 251 -67.63 -30.56 -20.79
CA PRO A 251 -69.01 -30.13 -20.96
C PRO A 251 -69.78 -30.11 -19.62
N ALA A 252 -70.88 -29.38 -19.62
CA ALA A 252 -71.67 -28.99 -18.46
C ALA A 252 -72.51 -30.11 -17.80
N GLU A 253 -72.86 -29.82 -16.54
CA GLU A 253 -74.00 -30.28 -15.74
C GLU A 253 -73.95 -31.61 -14.95
N SER A 254 -74.17 -31.42 -13.64
CA SER A 254 -74.89 -32.28 -12.67
C SER A 254 -74.20 -33.54 -12.11
N THR A 255 -73.63 -33.43 -10.91
CA THR A 255 -74.10 -34.05 -9.64
C THR A 255 -72.95 -34.11 -8.60
N PRO A 256 -73.23 -33.95 -7.29
CA PRO A 256 -72.20 -33.94 -6.26
C PRO A 256 -71.88 -35.37 -5.80
N ILE A 257 -70.61 -35.78 -5.90
CA ILE A 257 -70.17 -37.08 -5.38
C ILE A 257 -69.63 -36.89 -3.95
N SER A 258 -70.24 -37.67 -3.07
CA SER A 258 -70.03 -37.78 -1.62
C SER A 258 -68.67 -38.36 -1.24
N TRP A 259 -68.09 -37.81 -0.17
CA TRP A 259 -66.93 -38.39 0.51
C TRP A 259 -67.37 -39.56 1.39
N THR A 260 -66.98 -40.78 1.04
CA THR A 260 -66.93 -41.90 1.99
C THR A 260 -65.69 -42.75 1.77
N ASP A 261 -64.96 -42.89 2.87
CA ASP A 261 -64.16 -44.04 3.26
C ASP A 261 -62.71 -44.17 2.72
N SER A 262 -61.77 -43.63 3.51
CA SER A 262 -60.96 -44.44 4.44
C SER A 262 -59.82 -45.31 3.89
N ARG A 263 -58.64 -44.96 4.41
CA ARG A 263 -57.36 -45.69 4.43
C ARG A 263 -56.50 -45.46 3.18
N HIS A 264 -55.53 -44.55 3.31
CA HIS A 264 -54.11 -44.92 3.38
C HIS A 264 -53.34 -43.78 4.06
N ASN A 265 -52.98 -44.06 5.31
CA ASN A 265 -52.07 -43.30 6.14
C ASN A 265 -50.68 -43.28 5.49
N ARG A 266 -50.27 -42.15 4.92
CA ARG A 266 -48.85 -41.80 4.78
C ARG A 266 -48.68 -40.36 5.29
N PRO A 267 -47.88 -40.12 6.33
CA PRO A 267 -47.57 -38.76 6.71
C PRO A 267 -46.82 -38.10 5.55
N GLU A 268 -47.26 -36.91 5.15
CA GLU A 268 -46.44 -36.00 4.36
C GLU A 268 -45.21 -35.67 5.21
N VAL A 269 -44.12 -36.39 4.98
CA VAL A 269 -42.81 -36.02 5.50
C VAL A 269 -42.40 -34.78 4.71
N PHE A 270 -42.65 -33.61 5.27
CA PHE A 270 -41.94 -32.40 4.90
C PHE A 270 -40.47 -32.65 5.24
N LEU A 271 -39.66 -33.00 4.23
CA LEU A 271 -38.22 -32.86 4.34
C LEU A 271 -37.93 -31.35 4.40
N SER A 272 -37.97 -30.77 5.59
CA SER A 272 -37.19 -29.55 5.89
C SER A 272 -35.72 -29.96 5.97
N GLY A 273 -35.18 -30.40 4.83
CA GLY A 273 -33.74 -30.48 4.67
C GLY A 273 -33.25 -29.05 4.53
N GLU A 274 -32.66 -28.50 5.60
CA GLU A 274 -31.67 -27.45 5.40
C GLU A 274 -30.65 -28.02 4.42
N LEU A 275 -30.69 -27.52 3.17
CA LEU A 275 -29.58 -27.71 2.25
C LEU A 275 -28.34 -27.25 3.02
N PRO A 276 -27.27 -28.07 3.15
CA PRO A 276 -26.03 -27.61 3.72
C PRO A 276 -25.47 -26.60 2.73
N THR A 277 -25.88 -25.34 2.89
CA THR A 277 -25.30 -24.24 2.16
C THR A 277 -23.92 -24.10 2.77
N LYS A 278 -22.93 -24.67 2.09
CA LYS A 278 -21.53 -24.30 2.28
C LYS A 278 -21.39 -22.88 1.71
N THR A 279 -22.06 -21.92 2.35
CA THR A 279 -21.90 -20.50 2.07
C THR A 279 -20.47 -20.18 2.46
N ALA A 280 -19.67 -19.77 1.48
CA ALA A 280 -18.37 -19.20 1.78
C ALA A 280 -18.62 -18.00 2.71
N ASP A 281 -17.95 -18.01 3.87
CA ASP A 281 -18.12 -17.00 4.90
C ASP A 281 -17.48 -15.68 4.43
N PRO A 282 -18.21 -14.55 4.37
CA PRO A 282 -17.64 -13.24 4.06
C PRO A 282 -16.41 -12.90 4.89
N ALA A 283 -16.35 -13.32 6.16
CA ALA A 283 -15.18 -13.11 7.00
C ALA A 283 -13.95 -13.89 6.51
N GLN A 284 -14.13 -15.10 5.96
CA GLN A 284 -13.04 -15.87 5.36
C GLN A 284 -12.51 -15.18 4.09
N LEU A 285 -13.38 -14.61 3.26
CA LEU A 285 -12.95 -13.85 2.10
C LEU A 285 -12.14 -12.61 2.50
N GLU A 286 -12.60 -11.86 3.50
CA GLU A 286 -11.89 -10.66 3.95
C GLU A 286 -10.53 -10.99 4.58
N GLU A 287 -10.42 -12.07 5.35
CA GLU A 287 -9.13 -12.56 5.84
C GLU A 287 -8.21 -13.00 4.69
N ALA A 288 -8.71 -13.77 3.72
CA ALA A 288 -7.92 -14.19 2.57
C ALA A 288 -7.43 -12.98 1.74
N LYS A 289 -8.24 -11.93 1.58
CA LYS A 289 -7.84 -10.68 0.92
C LYS A 289 -6.75 -9.94 1.71
N ARG A 290 -6.86 -9.85 3.04
CA ARG A 290 -5.81 -9.24 3.88
C ARG A 290 -4.48 -9.97 3.73
N GLN A 291 -4.51 -11.30 3.79
CA GLN A 291 -3.33 -12.14 3.59
C GLN A 291 -2.75 -11.98 2.18
N LEU A 292 -3.61 -11.86 1.16
CA LEU A 292 -3.16 -11.59 -0.21
C LEU A 292 -2.46 -10.23 -0.31
N ILE A 293 -3.03 -9.16 0.24
CA ILE A 293 -2.43 -7.82 0.24
C ILE A 293 -1.04 -7.85 0.90
N GLN A 294 -0.93 -8.48 2.06
CA GLN A 294 0.34 -8.62 2.78
C GLN A 294 1.38 -9.39 1.99
N LEU A 295 0.98 -10.53 1.40
CA LEU A 295 1.90 -11.34 0.61
C LEU A 295 2.33 -10.63 -0.68
N THR A 296 1.43 -9.86 -1.31
CA THR A 296 1.77 -9.00 -2.44
C THR A 296 2.75 -7.91 -2.01
N GLU A 297 2.51 -7.26 -0.86
CA GLU A 297 3.41 -6.25 -0.30
C GLU A 297 4.83 -6.82 -0.11
N ASP A 298 4.94 -7.98 0.54
CA ASP A 298 6.20 -8.67 0.78
C ASP A 298 6.95 -9.05 -0.51
N VAL A 299 6.25 -9.64 -1.48
CA VAL A 299 6.84 -10.08 -2.76
C VAL A 299 7.37 -8.89 -3.55
N VAL A 300 6.54 -7.85 -3.67
CA VAL A 300 6.87 -6.66 -4.44
C VAL A 300 8.00 -5.89 -3.76
N GLU A 301 7.97 -5.77 -2.43
CA GLU A 301 9.03 -5.09 -1.70
C GLU A 301 10.37 -5.82 -1.80
N ASP A 302 10.39 -7.15 -1.85
CA ASP A 302 11.63 -7.89 -2.08
C ASP A 302 12.23 -7.60 -3.47
N PHE A 303 11.40 -7.56 -4.52
CA PHE A 303 11.85 -7.15 -5.85
C PHE A 303 12.31 -5.69 -5.90
N ARG A 304 11.57 -4.80 -5.23
CA ARG A 304 11.90 -3.38 -5.14
C ARG A 304 13.24 -3.16 -4.43
N LEU A 305 13.48 -3.86 -3.32
CA LEU A 305 14.73 -3.77 -2.59
C LEU A 305 15.90 -4.44 -3.34
N ALA A 306 15.66 -5.48 -4.14
CA ALA A 306 16.66 -5.99 -5.07
C ALA A 306 17.01 -4.95 -6.14
N GLY A 307 16.00 -4.30 -6.73
CA GLY A 307 16.20 -3.20 -7.66
C GLY A 307 16.97 -2.04 -7.02
N HIS A 308 16.69 -1.69 -5.76
CA HIS A 308 17.46 -0.67 -5.03
C HIS A 308 18.93 -1.01 -4.88
N ALA A 309 19.25 -2.27 -4.60
CA ALA A 309 20.63 -2.72 -4.50
C ALA A 309 21.34 -2.62 -5.86
N TYR A 310 20.73 -3.09 -6.96
CA TYR A 310 21.27 -2.90 -8.31
C TYR A 310 21.43 -1.42 -8.69
N TYR A 311 20.44 -0.59 -8.35
CA TYR A 311 20.47 0.85 -8.62
C TYR A 311 21.62 1.54 -7.88
N ALA A 312 21.80 1.22 -6.59
CA ALA A 312 22.90 1.73 -5.78
C ALA A 312 24.28 1.26 -6.30
N ASP A 313 24.31 0.13 -7.01
CA ASP A 313 25.50 -0.42 -7.67
C ASP A 313 25.64 0.07 -9.12
N TYR A 314 24.88 1.08 -9.54
CA TYR A 314 24.88 1.64 -10.91
C TYR A 314 24.53 0.64 -12.03
N GLN A 315 23.96 -0.52 -11.69
CA GLN A 315 23.47 -1.53 -12.64
C GLN A 315 21.99 -1.27 -12.98
N PHE A 316 21.74 -0.17 -13.70
CA PHE A 316 20.38 0.33 -13.93
C PHE A 316 19.50 -0.60 -14.77
N ASP A 317 20.05 -1.37 -15.71
CA ASP A 317 19.26 -2.32 -16.50
C ASP A 317 18.72 -3.47 -15.64
N GLN A 318 19.54 -3.99 -14.72
CA GLN A 318 19.11 -5.01 -13.77
C GLN A 318 18.14 -4.44 -12.73
N ALA A 319 18.36 -3.20 -12.28
CA ALA A 319 17.42 -2.50 -11.41
C ALA A 319 16.05 -2.37 -12.08
N LEU A 320 16.03 -1.94 -13.34
CA LEU A 320 14.81 -1.82 -14.14
C LEU A 320 14.10 -3.16 -14.28
N ALA A 321 14.83 -4.24 -14.61
CA ALA A 321 14.28 -5.58 -14.71
C ALA A 321 13.66 -6.05 -13.38
N ALA A 322 14.32 -5.79 -12.24
CA ALA A 322 13.79 -6.15 -10.93
C ALA A 322 12.50 -5.38 -10.58
N TYR A 323 12.43 -4.08 -10.85
CA TYR A 323 11.21 -3.31 -10.63
C TYR A 323 10.06 -3.75 -11.55
N GLN A 324 10.36 -4.05 -12.82
CA GLN A 324 9.37 -4.55 -13.78
C GLN A 324 8.83 -5.92 -13.37
N GLU A 325 9.67 -6.79 -12.81
CA GLU A 325 9.22 -8.07 -12.25
C GLU A 325 8.27 -7.87 -11.07
N GLY A 326 8.61 -6.99 -10.12
CA GLY A 326 7.69 -6.62 -9.04
C GLY A 326 6.37 -6.04 -9.56
N LEU A 327 6.40 -5.25 -10.63
CA LEU A 327 5.22 -4.63 -11.22
C LEU A 327 4.23 -5.66 -11.80
N GLN A 328 4.70 -6.84 -12.22
CA GLN A 328 3.81 -7.91 -12.72
C GLN A 328 2.89 -8.48 -11.64
N HIS A 329 3.21 -8.26 -10.36
CA HIS A 329 2.49 -8.83 -9.22
C HIS A 329 1.62 -7.81 -8.48
N VAL A 330 1.57 -6.56 -8.94
CA VAL A 330 0.77 -5.51 -8.31
C VAL A 330 0.00 -4.70 -9.34
N SER A 331 -1.27 -4.44 -9.06
CA SER A 331 -2.10 -3.61 -9.90
C SER A 331 -2.41 -2.26 -9.24
N LYS A 332 -2.58 -1.23 -10.08
CA LYS A 332 -3.04 0.09 -9.64
C LYS A 332 -4.38 0.05 -8.91
N GLN A 333 -5.27 -0.89 -9.26
CA GLN A 333 -6.60 -0.99 -8.66
C GLN A 333 -6.55 -1.55 -7.24
N GLU A 334 -5.77 -2.62 -7.05
CA GLU A 334 -5.72 -3.36 -5.80
C GLU A 334 -4.82 -2.67 -4.77
N MET A 335 -3.61 -2.25 -5.16
CA MET A 335 -2.65 -1.58 -4.27
C MET A 335 -2.06 -0.34 -4.96
N PRO A 336 -2.85 0.75 -5.06
CA PRO A 336 -2.47 1.94 -5.83
C PRO A 336 -1.12 2.53 -5.43
N THR A 337 -0.84 2.67 -4.13
CA THR A 337 0.39 3.28 -3.63
C THR A 337 1.63 2.44 -3.91
N LEU A 338 1.55 1.12 -3.71
CA LEU A 338 2.67 0.22 -3.99
C LEU A 338 2.99 0.19 -5.49
N TRP A 339 1.95 0.11 -6.33
CA TRP A 339 2.09 0.24 -7.78
C TRP A 339 2.73 1.58 -8.18
N ALA A 340 2.24 2.70 -7.65
CA ALA A 340 2.79 4.02 -7.97
C ALA A 340 4.23 4.19 -7.49
N THR A 341 4.61 3.57 -6.36
CA THR A 341 6.00 3.56 -5.89
C THR A 341 6.91 2.88 -6.90
N LEU A 342 6.54 1.70 -7.41
CA LEU A 342 7.29 1.04 -8.49
C LEU A 342 7.36 1.88 -9.76
N MET A 343 6.28 2.58 -10.13
CA MET A 343 6.31 3.47 -11.30
C MET A 343 7.31 4.63 -11.12
N ILE A 344 7.47 5.15 -9.90
CA ILE A 344 8.51 6.15 -9.59
C ILE A 344 9.91 5.53 -9.74
N ASP A 345 10.12 4.33 -9.18
CA ASP A 345 11.41 3.64 -9.23
C ASP A 345 11.80 3.30 -10.67
N ILE A 346 10.85 2.78 -11.47
CA ILE A 346 11.02 2.53 -12.90
C ILE A 346 11.33 3.85 -13.63
N GLY A 347 10.56 4.90 -13.39
CA GLY A 347 10.74 6.18 -14.08
C GLY A 347 12.11 6.81 -13.81
N ASN A 348 12.56 6.80 -12.56
CA ASN A 348 13.88 7.29 -12.19
C ASN A 348 14.99 6.45 -12.83
N THR A 349 14.84 5.12 -12.84
CA THR A 349 15.83 4.20 -13.42
C THR A 349 15.95 4.37 -14.93
N GLN A 350 14.82 4.48 -15.62
CA GLN A 350 14.76 4.79 -17.06
C GLN A 350 15.51 6.08 -17.39
N ARG A 351 15.31 7.13 -16.58
CA ARG A 351 16.05 8.40 -16.73
C ARG A 351 17.56 8.19 -16.56
N HIS A 352 17.99 7.43 -15.55
CA HIS A 352 19.42 7.14 -15.34
C HIS A 352 20.05 6.32 -16.47
N ILE A 353 19.32 5.36 -17.06
CA ILE A 353 19.77 4.64 -18.27
C ILE A 353 19.95 5.64 -19.41
N ALA A 354 18.97 6.50 -19.67
CA ALA A 354 19.01 7.48 -20.75
C ALA A 354 20.19 8.46 -20.63
N VAL A 355 20.43 9.03 -19.44
CA VAL A 355 21.49 10.03 -19.22
C VAL A 355 22.89 9.44 -19.40
N ARG A 356 23.04 8.13 -19.19
CA ARG A 356 24.31 7.40 -19.28
C ARG A 356 24.52 6.69 -20.62
N SER A 357 23.54 6.79 -21.51
CA SER A 357 23.62 6.23 -22.86
C SER A 357 24.00 7.33 -23.86
N GLU A 358 24.92 6.99 -24.76
CA GLU A 358 25.24 7.81 -25.94
C GLU A 358 24.55 7.25 -27.21
N GLU A 359 23.68 6.25 -27.06
CA GLU A 359 23.12 5.46 -28.16
C GLU A 359 21.76 5.95 -28.68
N GLU A 360 21.40 5.44 -29.85
CA GLU A 360 20.10 5.57 -30.46
C GLU A 360 19.04 4.81 -29.63
N GLY A 361 18.31 5.53 -28.78
CA GLY A 361 17.34 4.92 -27.87
C GLY A 361 17.10 5.70 -26.58
N LEU A 362 18.00 6.62 -26.21
CA LEU A 362 17.87 7.44 -25.00
C LEU A 362 16.52 8.17 -24.90
N HIS A 363 15.99 8.66 -26.02
CA HIS A 363 14.69 9.35 -26.06
C HIS A 363 13.51 8.40 -25.71
N GLN A 364 13.63 7.10 -26.00
CA GLN A 364 12.62 6.12 -25.60
C GLN A 364 12.64 5.92 -24.09
N HIS A 365 13.82 5.85 -23.48
CA HIS A 365 14.00 5.77 -22.04
C HIS A 365 13.47 7.03 -21.33
N PHE A 366 13.77 8.24 -21.83
CA PHE A 366 13.18 9.47 -21.28
C PHE A 366 11.66 9.52 -21.41
N ARG A 367 11.10 9.10 -22.55
CA ARG A 367 9.65 9.02 -22.72
C ARG A 367 9.01 8.02 -21.75
N ALA A 368 9.63 6.85 -21.57
CA ALA A 368 9.19 5.84 -20.61
C ALA A 368 9.24 6.39 -19.18
N ALA A 369 10.30 7.13 -18.82
CA ALA A 369 10.42 7.82 -17.54
C ALA A 369 9.28 8.81 -17.31
N ALA A 370 9.01 9.67 -18.30
CA ALA A 370 7.96 10.67 -18.20
C ALA A 370 6.55 10.05 -18.09
N VAL A 371 6.28 8.96 -18.82
CA VAL A 371 5.02 8.20 -18.69
C VAL A 371 4.88 7.63 -17.29
N ALA A 372 5.91 6.94 -16.79
CA ALA A 372 5.85 6.29 -15.48
C ALA A 372 5.64 7.29 -14.33
N LEU A 373 6.30 8.44 -14.38
CA LEU A 373 6.16 9.50 -13.38
C LEU A 373 4.77 10.17 -13.45
N ARG A 374 4.23 10.40 -14.65
CA ARG A 374 2.86 10.91 -14.82
C ARG A 374 1.82 9.93 -14.28
N ASP A 375 2.02 8.65 -14.53
CA ASP A 375 1.19 7.57 -14.02
C ASP A 375 1.20 7.50 -12.50
N ALA A 376 2.37 7.60 -11.87
CA ALA A 376 2.49 7.68 -10.41
C ALA A 376 1.73 8.89 -9.82
N CYS A 377 1.74 10.05 -10.48
CA CYS A 377 0.98 11.23 -10.05
C CYS A 377 -0.54 11.05 -10.08
N THR A 378 -1.07 10.05 -10.79
CA THR A 378 -2.52 9.74 -10.75
C THR A 378 -2.95 9.08 -9.44
N VAL A 379 -2.00 8.53 -8.68
CA VAL A 379 -2.21 7.97 -7.34
C VAL A 379 -1.72 8.96 -6.28
N TYR A 380 -0.47 9.40 -6.41
CA TYR A 380 0.13 10.37 -5.51
C TYR A 380 -0.27 11.79 -5.91
N SER A 381 -1.49 12.16 -5.57
CA SER A 381 -2.06 13.48 -5.90
C SER A 381 -1.42 14.60 -5.06
N LYS A 382 -1.44 15.84 -5.57
CA LYS A 382 -1.02 17.03 -4.81
C LYS A 382 -1.81 17.18 -3.49
N LYS A 383 -3.07 16.75 -3.47
CA LYS A 383 -3.97 16.89 -2.33
C LYS A 383 -3.59 15.91 -1.21
N ASP A 384 -3.44 14.64 -1.55
CA ASP A 384 -3.33 13.58 -0.56
C ASP A 384 -1.86 13.31 -0.19
N PHE A 385 -0.95 13.52 -1.15
CA PHE A 385 0.48 13.26 -1.00
C PHE A 385 1.33 14.45 -1.50
N PRO A 386 1.17 15.66 -0.93
CA PRO A 386 1.74 16.90 -1.48
C PRO A 386 3.26 16.83 -1.68
N GLU A 387 4.00 16.35 -0.68
CA GLU A 387 5.47 16.26 -0.75
C GLU A 387 5.94 15.24 -1.80
N LEU A 388 5.31 14.08 -1.83
CA LEU A 388 5.69 13.03 -2.77
C LEU A 388 5.31 13.43 -4.20
N TRP A 389 4.13 14.03 -4.39
CA TRP A 389 3.74 14.61 -5.67
C TRP A 389 4.76 15.66 -6.15
N ALA A 390 5.23 16.55 -5.28
CA ALA A 390 6.26 17.53 -5.62
C ALA A 390 7.58 16.86 -6.04
N LYS A 391 8.02 15.81 -5.35
CA LYS A 391 9.19 15.00 -5.72
C LYS A 391 9.02 14.34 -7.09
N ILE A 392 7.85 13.78 -7.38
CA ILE A 392 7.55 13.17 -8.69
C ILE A 392 7.56 14.22 -9.79
N GLN A 393 6.98 15.40 -9.56
CA GLN A 393 7.00 16.51 -10.52
C GLN A 393 8.43 17.02 -10.77
N HIS A 394 9.26 17.09 -9.74
CA HIS A 394 10.68 17.42 -9.89
C HIS A 394 11.41 16.39 -10.76
N ASN A 395 11.21 15.09 -10.50
CA ASN A 395 11.83 14.02 -11.29
C ASN A 395 11.33 14.01 -12.75
N LEU A 396 10.05 14.34 -12.97
CA LEU A 396 9.46 14.50 -14.29
C LEU A 396 10.12 15.68 -15.03
N GLY A 397 10.34 16.80 -14.33
CA GLY A 397 11.09 17.94 -14.83
C GLY A 397 12.50 17.56 -15.25
N ASN A 398 13.23 16.82 -14.43
CA ASN A 398 14.59 16.35 -14.75
C ASN A 398 14.60 15.51 -16.03
N ALA A 399 13.70 14.52 -16.15
CA ALA A 399 13.63 13.66 -17.34
C ALA A 399 13.31 14.46 -18.62
N LEU A 400 12.34 15.38 -18.56
CA LEU A 400 11.94 16.20 -19.71
C LEU A 400 13.02 17.22 -20.10
N GLN A 401 13.72 17.78 -19.11
CA GLN A 401 14.82 18.69 -19.35
C GLN A 401 15.97 17.97 -20.05
N GLU A 402 16.41 16.83 -19.51
CA GLU A 402 17.51 16.04 -20.06
C GLU A 402 17.22 15.54 -21.48
N ASP A 403 15.97 15.19 -21.78
CA ASP A 403 15.49 14.83 -23.12
C ASP A 403 15.45 16.05 -24.07
N GLY A 404 14.94 17.18 -23.57
CA GLY A 404 14.82 18.43 -24.33
C GLY A 404 16.17 19.04 -24.71
N GLU A 405 17.17 18.96 -23.84
CA GLU A 405 18.55 19.40 -24.10
C GLU A 405 19.24 18.57 -25.19
N ARG A 406 18.82 17.32 -25.37
CA ARG A 406 19.34 16.38 -26.39
C ARG A 406 18.47 16.35 -27.66
N THR A 407 17.33 17.03 -27.67
CA THR A 407 16.41 17.08 -28.81
C THR A 407 16.50 18.44 -29.49
N SER A 408 16.84 18.46 -30.78
CA SER A 408 16.91 19.72 -31.54
C SER A 408 15.52 20.22 -31.95
N GLY A 409 15.43 21.53 -32.18
CA GLY A 409 14.27 22.13 -32.84
C GLY A 409 13.02 22.32 -31.95
N PRO A 410 11.83 22.46 -32.57
CA PRO A 410 10.58 22.75 -31.86
C PRO A 410 10.19 21.71 -30.81
N GLU A 411 10.53 20.44 -31.03
CA GLU A 411 10.28 19.32 -30.14
C GLU A 411 11.07 19.47 -28.82
N GLY A 412 12.37 19.77 -28.90
CA GLY A 412 13.19 20.05 -27.73
C GLY A 412 12.69 21.24 -26.94
N ALA A 413 12.34 22.33 -27.63
CA ALA A 413 11.76 23.52 -26.98
C ALA A 413 10.42 23.21 -26.28
N LYS A 414 9.63 22.26 -26.79
CA LYS A 414 8.40 21.80 -26.14
C LYS A 414 8.70 21.02 -24.86
N LEU A 415 9.63 20.07 -24.91
CA LEU A 415 10.06 19.29 -23.75
C LEU A 415 10.57 20.20 -22.62
N LEU A 416 11.39 21.21 -22.95
CA LEU A 416 11.89 22.18 -21.96
C LEU A 416 10.78 23.03 -21.33
N ARG A 417 9.74 23.40 -22.09
CA ARG A 417 8.55 24.08 -21.52
C ARG A 417 7.76 23.17 -20.58
N GLU A 418 7.59 21.90 -20.94
CA GLU A 418 6.94 20.92 -20.06
C GLU A 418 7.77 20.69 -18.78
N ALA A 419 9.10 20.69 -18.87
CA ALA A 419 9.99 20.60 -17.72
C ALA A 419 9.83 21.79 -16.75
N ASP A 420 9.84 23.02 -17.27
CA ASP A 420 9.59 24.24 -16.49
C ASP A 420 8.22 24.20 -15.78
N GLU A 421 7.17 23.72 -16.45
CA GLU A 421 5.86 23.54 -15.82
C GLU A 421 5.91 22.52 -14.67
N ALA A 422 6.60 21.39 -14.86
CA ALA A 422 6.76 20.37 -13.83
C ALA A 422 7.55 20.90 -12.62
N TYR A 423 8.61 21.67 -12.82
CA TYR A 423 9.34 22.31 -11.72
C TYR A 423 8.49 23.35 -10.98
N ARG A 424 7.72 24.18 -11.68
CA ARG A 424 6.78 25.12 -11.03
C ARG A 424 5.72 24.39 -10.22
N LYS A 425 5.21 23.27 -10.73
CA LYS A 425 4.32 22.38 -9.97
C LYS A 425 4.98 21.90 -8.69
N ALA A 426 6.21 21.39 -8.75
CA ALA A 426 6.96 20.96 -7.56
C ALA A 426 7.13 22.10 -6.53
N GLN A 427 7.53 23.30 -6.98
CA GLN A 427 7.74 24.47 -6.12
C GLN A 427 6.45 25.04 -5.52
N SER A 428 5.29 24.75 -6.12
CA SER A 428 3.98 25.19 -5.61
C SER A 428 3.54 24.46 -4.33
N VAL A 429 4.30 23.45 -3.90
CA VAL A 429 4.14 22.79 -2.61
C VAL A 429 5.18 23.40 -1.67
N ALA A 430 4.72 24.06 -0.61
CA ALA A 430 5.63 24.55 0.41
C ALA A 430 6.40 23.37 1.02
N PRO A 431 7.73 23.47 1.20
CA PRO A 431 8.45 22.45 1.96
C PRO A 431 7.80 22.36 3.34
N SER A 432 7.27 21.19 3.67
CA SER A 432 6.79 20.91 5.00
C SER A 432 7.97 20.97 5.98
N GLN A 433 7.70 21.29 7.25
CA GLN A 433 8.71 21.29 8.31
C GLN A 433 9.10 19.86 8.74
N THR A 434 9.21 18.93 7.79
CA THR A 434 9.65 17.55 8.01
C THR A 434 11.17 17.47 7.83
N PRO A 435 11.90 16.83 8.76
CA PRO A 435 13.36 16.71 8.68
C PRO A 435 13.85 15.83 7.53
#